data_AF-A0A4Q3RF24-F1
#
_entry.id   AF-A0A4Q3RF24-F1
#
_cell.length_a   1.000
_cell.length_b   1.000
_cell.length_c   1.000
_cell.angle_alpha   90.00
_cell.angle_beta   90.00
_cell.angle_gamma   90.00
#
_symmetry.space_group_name_H-M   'P 1'
#
loop_
_entity.id
_entity.type
_entity.pdbx_description
1 polymer ?
#
loop_
_entity_poly.entity_id
_entity_poly.type
_entity_poly.pdbx_seq_one_letter_code
_entity_poly.pdbx_strand_id
1 'polypeptide(L)'
;LQTISEFLSDASVPVLLMDIKGDLSGIAAAGAVNDKLTERYQKLNLEYKPAAYPSELLSLTGKDGVKLRATVSEFGPVLLNKILGLNDTQGGIVALIFKYCDDQQLPLLNLKDFIKVLQYVGNEGKAEIEKEYGKISTSSTGTILRKVIELQQQGADIFFGERSFEVADLMRISDDGRGMINILRVTDLQDRPKLFSTFMLQLLAELYASSPEEGDLDKPKLVMFIDEAHLIFQEASSDLLEQIETIIKLIRSKGIGIFFCTQNPMDVPASVLGQLGLKVQHALRAFTAADRKVIKQTAENYPETEYYKTEDLITQLGIGEALVTMLNEKGIPTPLAHVMLCSPRSRMDVLTEGEILNILNQSKLVSKYNQEVDSESAYEILTEKLKEAAENAPVETRKKTKEEPSTFEKITNNTVVKSMARTAGNSIVRSLLGALGLGGRTTKKKSSWF
;
A
#
# COMPACT_ATOMS: atom_id res chain seq x y z
N LEU A 1 21.33 -2.88 -1.81
CA LEU A 1 20.31 -1.84 -1.54
C LEU A 1 20.89 -0.73 -0.67
N GLN A 2 21.11 -0.95 0.63
CA GLN A 2 21.56 0.08 1.58
C GLN A 2 22.78 0.89 1.10
N THR A 3 23.85 0.24 0.65
CA THR A 3 25.04 0.91 0.09
C THR A 3 24.73 1.86 -1.08
N ILE A 4 23.81 1.48 -1.98
CA ILE A 4 23.44 2.33 -3.12
C ILE A 4 22.66 3.54 -2.63
N SER A 5 21.74 3.34 -1.68
CA SER A 5 20.95 4.41 -1.07
C SER A 5 21.83 5.45 -0.37
N GLU A 6 22.87 4.99 0.33
CA GLU A 6 23.90 5.84 0.92
C GLU A 6 24.59 6.72 -0.13
N PHE A 7 25.13 6.11 -1.20
CA PHE A 7 25.81 6.86 -2.27
C PHE A 7 24.87 7.83 -2.99
N LEU A 8 23.61 7.48 -3.17
CA LEU A 8 22.60 8.39 -3.73
C LEU A 8 22.36 9.59 -2.81
N SER A 9 22.20 9.35 -1.50
CA SER A 9 22.07 10.41 -0.52
C SER A 9 23.29 11.34 -0.51
N ASP A 10 24.51 10.79 -0.54
CA ASP A 10 25.75 11.57 -0.67
C ASP A 10 25.80 12.40 -1.96
N ALA A 11 25.20 11.91 -3.04
CA ALA A 11 25.10 12.61 -4.32
C ALA A 11 23.96 13.66 -4.36
N SER A 12 23.31 13.95 -3.23
CA SER A 12 22.13 14.80 -3.08
C SER A 12 20.89 14.27 -3.80
N VAL A 13 20.76 12.95 -3.93
CA VAL A 13 19.58 12.30 -4.50
C VAL A 13 18.73 11.72 -3.37
N PRO A 14 17.49 12.22 -3.18
CA PRO A 14 16.54 11.63 -2.24
C PRO A 14 16.20 10.18 -2.61
N VAL A 15 15.97 9.37 -1.57
CA VAL A 15 15.70 7.94 -1.71
C VAL A 15 14.43 7.59 -0.96
N LEU A 16 13.59 6.71 -1.53
CA LEU A 16 12.53 6.03 -0.82
C LEU A 16 12.85 4.53 -0.75
N LEU A 17 12.93 3.99 0.45
CA LEU A 17 13.16 2.58 0.74
C LEU A 17 11.87 1.95 1.25
N MET A 18 11.38 0.91 0.59
CA MET A 18 10.30 0.09 1.11
C MET A 18 10.91 -1.01 1.96
N ASP A 19 10.83 -0.82 3.27
CA ASP A 19 11.39 -1.73 4.26
C ASP A 19 10.33 -2.77 4.66
N ILE A 20 10.27 -3.83 3.86
CA ILE A 20 9.35 -4.94 4.07
C ILE A 20 9.85 -5.81 5.22
N LYS A 21 11.16 -6.04 5.32
CA LYS A 21 11.76 -6.91 6.36
C LYS A 21 11.95 -6.21 7.69
N GLY A 22 12.01 -4.88 7.70
CA GLY A 22 12.24 -4.07 8.89
C GLY A 22 13.70 -3.88 9.24
N ASP A 23 14.62 -4.25 8.34
CA ASP A 23 16.06 -4.29 8.59
C ASP A 23 16.83 -3.09 8.01
N LEU A 24 16.14 -2.12 7.38
CA LEU A 24 16.77 -0.98 6.73
C LEU A 24 16.83 0.28 7.61
N SER A 25 16.09 0.31 8.73
CA SER A 25 16.07 1.46 9.64
C SER A 25 17.46 1.90 10.15
N GLY A 26 18.40 0.96 10.25
CA GLY A 26 19.78 1.19 10.66
C GLY A 26 20.54 2.26 9.87
N ILE A 27 20.08 2.59 8.66
CA ILE A 27 20.70 3.62 7.82
C ILE A 27 20.79 5.00 8.49
N ALA A 28 19.89 5.28 9.44
CA ALA A 28 19.88 6.51 10.23
C ALA A 28 20.94 6.56 11.35
N ALA A 29 21.70 5.49 11.56
CA ALA A 29 22.74 5.40 12.58
C ALA A 29 24.09 5.06 11.95
N ALA A 30 25.17 5.55 12.56
CA ALA A 30 26.52 5.22 12.11
C ALA A 30 26.83 3.73 12.30
N GLY A 31 27.52 3.15 11.31
CA GLY A 31 28.01 1.78 11.39
C GLY A 31 29.04 1.57 12.51
N ALA A 32 29.32 0.32 12.82
CA ALA A 32 30.38 -0.05 13.76
C ALA A 32 31.61 -0.55 12.99
N VAL A 33 32.80 -0.25 13.50
CA VAL A 33 34.05 -0.80 12.96
C VAL A 33 34.25 -2.21 13.52
N ASN A 34 34.62 -3.16 12.65
CA ASN A 34 35.03 -4.50 13.05
C ASN A 34 36.15 -5.03 12.14
N ASP A 35 36.79 -6.12 12.56
CA ASP A 35 37.95 -6.69 11.87
C ASP A 35 37.60 -7.12 10.43
N LYS A 36 36.43 -7.72 10.21
CA LYS A 36 35.97 -8.16 8.87
C LYS A 36 35.80 -6.99 7.91
N LEU A 37 35.27 -5.86 8.38
CA LEU A 37 35.13 -4.65 7.59
C LEU A 37 36.51 -4.05 7.27
N THR A 38 37.39 -4.03 8.26
CA THR A 38 38.76 -3.51 8.10
C THR A 38 39.52 -4.31 7.03
N GLU A 39 39.48 -5.65 7.09
CA GLU A 39 40.09 -6.53 6.09
C GLU A 39 39.51 -6.32 4.69
N ARG A 40 38.18 -6.16 4.57
CA ARG A 40 37.53 -5.90 3.28
C ARG A 40 38.00 -4.58 2.67
N TYR A 41 38.06 -3.51 3.48
CA TYR A 41 38.43 -2.19 3.00
C TYR A 41 39.92 -2.11 2.64
N GLN A 42 40.78 -2.86 3.32
CA GLN A 42 42.18 -3.05 2.90
C GLN A 42 42.28 -3.69 1.50
N LYS A 43 41.49 -4.74 1.22
CA LYS A 43 41.46 -5.37 -0.11
C LYS A 43 40.93 -4.45 -1.21
N LEU A 44 40.00 -3.56 -0.86
CA LEU A 44 39.43 -2.57 -1.78
C LEU A 44 40.31 -1.33 -1.95
N ASN A 45 41.37 -1.18 -1.16
CA ASN A 45 42.17 0.04 -1.06
C ASN A 45 41.30 1.29 -0.75
N LEU A 46 40.35 1.11 0.18
CA LEU A 46 39.42 2.15 0.65
C LEU A 46 39.53 2.34 2.16
N GLU A 47 39.05 3.48 2.66
CA GLU A 47 38.94 3.76 4.10
C GLU A 47 37.48 3.61 4.56
N TYR A 48 37.25 2.84 5.63
CA TYR A 48 35.90 2.71 6.20
C TYR A 48 35.61 3.88 7.14
N LYS A 49 34.65 4.73 6.76
CA LYS A 49 34.20 5.87 7.56
C LYS A 49 32.74 5.67 7.95
N PRO A 50 32.45 5.23 9.18
CA PRO A 50 31.09 5.12 9.67
C PRO A 50 30.35 6.45 9.55
N ALA A 51 29.10 6.40 9.08
CA ALA A 51 28.27 7.58 8.90
C ALA A 51 26.79 7.25 9.11
N ALA A 52 26.07 8.17 9.75
CA ALA A 52 24.61 8.17 9.79
C ALA A 52 24.06 8.98 8.61
N TYR A 53 22.89 8.61 8.10
CA TYR A 53 22.25 9.29 6.97
C TYR A 53 20.95 9.99 7.38
N PRO A 54 20.64 11.15 6.77
CA PRO A 54 19.43 11.88 7.08
C PRO A 54 18.23 11.05 6.66
N SER A 55 17.41 10.68 7.64
CA SER A 55 16.38 9.66 7.44
C SER A 55 15.03 10.12 7.96
N GLU A 56 13.97 9.72 7.26
CA GLU A 56 12.58 9.97 7.63
C GLU A 56 11.85 8.63 7.72
N LEU A 57 11.13 8.37 8.81
CA LEU A 57 10.39 7.11 8.97
C LEU A 57 8.94 7.32 8.55
N LEU A 58 8.49 6.58 7.55
CA LEU A 58 7.13 6.63 7.01
C LEU A 58 6.37 5.36 7.37
N SER A 59 5.05 5.45 7.51
CA SER A 59 4.18 4.34 7.92
C SER A 59 2.82 4.41 7.24
N LEU A 60 2.31 3.26 6.79
CA LEU A 60 0.95 3.13 6.22
C LEU A 60 -0.11 2.85 7.28
N THR A 61 0.27 2.21 8.37
CA THR A 61 -0.63 1.86 9.47
C THR A 61 -0.60 2.87 10.62
N GLY A 62 0.30 3.85 10.53
CA GLY A 62 0.47 4.93 11.50
C GLY A 62 1.26 4.56 12.74
N LYS A 63 1.84 3.35 12.80
CA LYS A 63 2.80 2.98 13.85
C LYS A 63 4.17 3.59 13.54
N ASP A 64 4.74 4.29 14.53
CA ASP A 64 6.14 4.70 14.58
C ASP A 64 6.68 5.32 13.26
N GLY A 65 5.93 6.27 12.69
CA GLY A 65 6.24 6.91 11.42
C GLY A 65 5.31 8.09 11.09
N VAL A 66 5.70 8.86 10.08
CA VAL A 66 4.84 9.79 9.36
C VAL A 66 3.74 9.01 8.66
N LYS A 67 2.48 9.36 8.93
CA LYS A 67 1.32 8.70 8.33
C LYS A 67 1.25 9.03 6.83
N LEU A 68 1.35 8.00 6.00
CA LEU A 68 1.04 8.12 4.58
C LEU A 68 -0.45 7.83 4.38
N ARG A 69 -1.19 8.86 3.97
CA ARG A 69 -2.60 8.76 3.63
C ARG A 69 -2.84 9.31 2.23
N ALA A 70 -3.95 8.92 1.64
CA ALA A 70 -4.47 9.50 0.42
C ALA A 70 -6.00 9.48 0.47
N THR A 71 -6.66 10.39 -0.23
CA THR A 71 -8.12 10.41 -0.27
C THR A 71 -8.66 9.48 -1.35
N VAL A 72 -9.92 9.05 -1.23
CA VAL A 72 -10.57 8.27 -2.31
C VAL A 72 -10.70 9.12 -3.58
N SER A 73 -10.90 10.43 -3.46
CA SER A 73 -10.88 11.38 -4.57
C SER A 73 -9.55 11.38 -5.33
N GLU A 74 -8.40 11.37 -4.63
CA GLU A 74 -7.07 11.33 -5.28
C GLU A 74 -6.80 10.03 -6.03
N PHE A 75 -7.36 8.90 -5.58
CA PHE A 75 -7.32 7.66 -6.37
C PHE A 75 -8.06 7.83 -7.70
N GLY A 76 -9.19 8.53 -7.66
CA GLY A 76 -10.06 8.66 -8.81
C GLY A 76 -10.71 7.33 -9.22
N PRO A 77 -11.60 7.39 -10.23
CA PRO A 77 -12.41 6.23 -10.60
C PRO A 77 -11.61 5.14 -11.30
N VAL A 78 -10.58 5.49 -12.07
CA VAL A 78 -9.79 4.53 -12.87
C VAL A 78 -8.95 3.64 -11.98
N LEU A 79 -8.22 4.23 -11.03
CA LEU A 79 -7.36 3.46 -10.13
C LEU A 79 -8.19 2.60 -9.19
N LEU A 80 -9.26 3.18 -8.62
CA LEU A 80 -10.17 2.45 -7.74
C LEU A 80 -10.84 1.26 -8.45
N ASN A 81 -11.22 1.42 -9.73
CA ASN A 81 -11.73 0.33 -10.56
C ASN A 81 -10.76 -0.86 -10.63
N LYS A 82 -9.47 -0.58 -10.88
CA LYS A 82 -8.42 -1.59 -11.00
C LYS A 82 -8.14 -2.30 -9.68
N ILE A 83 -8.10 -1.56 -8.57
CA ILE A 83 -7.87 -2.12 -7.22
C ILE A 83 -9.01 -3.03 -6.78
N LEU A 84 -10.25 -2.62 -7.05
CA LEU A 84 -11.43 -3.40 -6.71
C LEU A 84 -11.64 -4.58 -7.67
N GLY A 85 -10.93 -4.61 -8.80
CA GLY A 85 -11.02 -5.65 -9.83
C GLY A 85 -12.42 -5.70 -10.46
N LEU A 86 -12.96 -4.53 -10.80
CA LEU A 86 -14.29 -4.43 -11.38
C LEU A 86 -14.23 -4.55 -12.91
N ASN A 87 -15.32 -5.03 -13.51
CA ASN A 87 -15.46 -5.07 -14.97
C ASN A 87 -15.82 -3.71 -15.56
N ASP A 88 -15.78 -3.57 -16.89
CA ASP A 88 -16.05 -2.32 -17.61
C ASP A 88 -17.39 -1.66 -17.23
N THR A 89 -18.44 -2.46 -17.05
CA THR A 89 -19.76 -1.95 -16.65
C THR A 89 -19.71 -1.33 -15.26
N GLN A 90 -19.08 -2.01 -14.32
CA GLN A 90 -18.92 -1.54 -12.94
C GLN A 90 -17.98 -0.33 -12.88
N GLY A 91 -16.89 -0.33 -13.65
CA GLY A 91 -15.98 0.80 -13.76
C GLY A 91 -16.65 2.05 -14.32
N GLY A 92 -17.52 1.90 -15.33
CA GLY A 92 -18.35 2.99 -15.83
C GLY A 92 -19.28 3.57 -14.76
N ILE A 93 -19.85 2.73 -13.89
CA ILE A 93 -20.67 3.17 -12.75
C ILE A 93 -19.81 3.92 -11.72
N VAL A 94 -18.60 3.44 -11.41
CA VAL A 94 -17.68 4.15 -10.50
C VAL A 94 -17.32 5.52 -11.07
N ALA A 95 -16.97 5.62 -12.35
CA ALA A 95 -16.69 6.90 -13.01
C ALA A 95 -17.87 7.88 -12.93
N LEU A 96 -19.08 7.37 -13.12
CA LEU A 96 -20.31 8.16 -12.99
C LEU A 96 -20.52 8.69 -11.57
N ILE A 97 -20.28 7.84 -10.57
CA ILE A 97 -20.41 8.21 -9.16
C ILE A 97 -19.40 9.28 -8.78
N PHE A 98 -18.15 9.17 -9.24
CA PHE A 98 -17.14 10.21 -9.04
C PHE A 98 -17.58 11.54 -9.66
N LYS A 99 -18.08 11.51 -10.90
CA LYS A 99 -18.61 12.72 -11.56
C LYS A 99 -19.77 13.35 -10.79
N TYR A 100 -20.69 12.53 -10.27
CA TYR A 100 -21.78 12.99 -9.43
C TYR A 100 -21.26 13.66 -8.15
N CYS A 101 -20.26 13.06 -7.49
CA CYS A 101 -19.66 13.63 -6.29
C CYS A 101 -19.00 14.98 -6.59
N ASP A 102 -18.28 15.10 -7.70
CA ASP A 102 -17.65 16.37 -8.12
C ASP A 102 -18.70 17.46 -8.38
N ASP A 103 -19.80 17.11 -9.07
CA ASP A 103 -20.87 18.06 -9.41
C ASP A 103 -21.67 18.52 -8.19
N GLN A 104 -21.87 17.63 -7.22
CA GLN A 104 -22.60 17.90 -5.98
C GLN A 104 -21.68 18.34 -4.83
N GLN A 105 -20.38 18.51 -5.09
CA GLN A 105 -19.37 18.86 -4.08
C GLN A 105 -19.41 17.94 -2.87
N LEU A 106 -19.40 16.62 -3.10
CA LEU A 106 -19.38 15.57 -2.09
C LEU A 106 -17.95 15.00 -1.98
N PRO A 107 -17.10 15.48 -1.06
CA PRO A 107 -15.71 15.04 -0.99
C PRO A 107 -15.62 13.57 -0.59
N LEU A 108 -14.89 12.77 -1.36
CA LEU A 108 -14.63 11.36 -1.07
C LEU A 108 -13.28 11.24 -0.37
N LEU A 109 -13.27 11.45 0.94
CA LEU A 109 -12.03 11.46 1.73
C LEU A 109 -11.59 10.04 2.09
N ASN A 110 -12.53 9.20 2.51
CA ASN A 110 -12.26 7.85 2.98
C ASN A 110 -13.27 6.82 2.41
N LEU A 111 -13.07 5.53 2.71
CA LEU A 111 -13.93 4.46 2.19
C LEU A 111 -15.37 4.52 2.72
N LYS A 112 -15.62 5.07 3.91
CA LYS A 112 -16.98 5.25 4.46
C LYS A 112 -17.79 6.24 3.62
N ASP A 113 -17.13 7.29 3.14
CA ASP A 113 -17.74 8.30 2.27
C ASP A 113 -18.19 7.64 0.97
N PHE A 114 -17.30 6.85 0.34
CA PHE A 114 -17.64 6.14 -0.89
C PHE A 114 -18.73 5.08 -0.68
N ILE A 115 -18.70 4.36 0.44
CA ILE A 115 -19.77 3.42 0.84
C ILE A 115 -21.12 4.17 0.98
N LYS A 116 -21.13 5.33 1.63
CA LYS A 116 -22.34 6.13 1.84
C LYS A 116 -22.91 6.61 0.52
N VAL A 117 -22.07 7.12 -0.38
CA VAL A 117 -22.46 7.53 -1.72
C VAL A 117 -23.06 6.35 -2.49
N LEU A 118 -22.39 5.18 -2.50
CA LEU A 118 -22.91 3.98 -3.17
C LEU A 118 -24.30 3.57 -2.63
N GLN A 119 -24.51 3.68 -1.32
CA GLN A 119 -25.81 3.40 -0.70
C GLN A 119 -26.87 4.43 -1.11
N TYR A 120 -26.52 5.72 -1.12
CA TYR A 120 -27.41 6.80 -1.52
C TYR A 120 -27.83 6.69 -2.98
N VAL A 121 -26.86 6.47 -3.89
CA VAL A 121 -27.08 6.30 -5.33
C VAL A 121 -27.98 5.09 -5.63
N GLY A 122 -27.84 4.01 -4.85
CA GLY A 122 -28.67 2.82 -4.99
C GLY A 122 -30.11 2.96 -4.48
N ASN A 123 -30.38 3.96 -3.64
CA ASN A 123 -31.62 4.10 -2.89
C ASN A 123 -32.23 5.52 -3.06
N GLU A 124 -32.09 6.42 -2.09
CA GLU A 124 -32.79 7.70 -2.03
C GLU A 124 -32.38 8.66 -3.14
N GLY A 125 -31.11 8.63 -3.55
CA GLY A 125 -30.55 9.43 -4.65
C GLY A 125 -30.82 8.88 -6.04
N LYS A 126 -31.45 7.71 -6.16
CA LYS A 126 -31.60 7.01 -7.43
C LYS A 126 -32.33 7.84 -8.49
N ALA A 127 -33.42 8.50 -8.13
CA ALA A 127 -34.20 9.29 -9.08
C ALA A 127 -33.44 10.53 -9.59
N GLU A 128 -32.65 11.16 -8.72
CA GLU A 128 -31.78 12.30 -9.05
C GLU A 128 -30.72 11.87 -10.07
N ILE A 129 -30.03 10.78 -9.78
CA ILE A 129 -28.95 10.27 -10.64
C ILE A 129 -29.49 9.70 -11.95
N GLU A 130 -30.64 9.00 -11.94
CA GLU A 130 -31.28 8.52 -13.17
C GLU A 130 -31.65 9.66 -14.12
N LYS A 131 -32.01 10.83 -13.58
CA LYS A 131 -32.37 12.00 -14.37
C LYS A 131 -31.15 12.67 -15.00
N GLU A 132 -30.05 12.78 -14.27
CA GLU A 132 -28.87 13.54 -14.72
C GLU A 132 -27.88 12.69 -15.51
N TYR A 133 -27.73 11.42 -15.15
CA TYR A 133 -26.65 10.55 -15.63
C TYR A 133 -27.15 9.23 -16.22
N GLY A 134 -28.45 8.93 -16.08
CA GLY A 134 -29.06 7.72 -16.59
C GLY A 134 -29.08 6.56 -15.58
N LYS A 135 -29.61 5.41 -16.02
CA LYS A 135 -29.92 4.29 -15.13
C LYS A 135 -28.66 3.57 -14.64
N ILE A 136 -28.59 3.41 -13.33
CA ILE A 136 -27.57 2.59 -12.66
C ILE A 136 -28.20 1.29 -12.16
N SER A 137 -27.55 0.17 -12.48
CA SER A 137 -27.98 -1.14 -11.99
C SER A 137 -27.73 -1.27 -10.47
N THR A 138 -28.77 -1.63 -9.72
CA THR A 138 -28.65 -1.90 -8.27
C THR A 138 -27.79 -3.14 -7.98
N SER A 139 -27.80 -4.13 -8.87
CA SER A 139 -26.96 -5.34 -8.71
C SER A 139 -25.46 -5.04 -8.87
N SER A 140 -25.11 -4.15 -9.82
CA SER A 140 -23.73 -3.69 -10.01
C SER A 140 -23.28 -2.83 -8.83
N THR A 141 -24.12 -1.88 -8.38
CA THR A 141 -23.85 -1.03 -7.21
C THR A 141 -23.63 -1.87 -5.94
N GLY A 142 -24.46 -2.88 -5.71
CA GLY A 142 -24.29 -3.82 -4.59
C GLY A 142 -23.04 -4.71 -4.69
N THR A 143 -22.53 -4.94 -5.91
CA THR A 143 -21.26 -5.68 -6.10
C THR A 143 -20.06 -4.79 -5.81
N ILE A 144 -20.08 -3.54 -6.28
CA ILE A 144 -19.06 -2.53 -5.96
C ILE A 144 -19.00 -2.32 -4.44
N LEU A 145 -20.15 -2.14 -3.79
CA LEU A 145 -20.24 -1.97 -2.33
C LEU A 145 -19.58 -3.12 -1.57
N ARG A 146 -19.83 -4.37 -1.96
CA ARG A 146 -19.20 -5.55 -1.32
C ARG A 146 -17.68 -5.55 -1.50
N LYS A 147 -17.17 -5.12 -2.67
CA LYS A 147 -15.73 -5.02 -2.93
C LYS A 147 -15.06 -3.92 -2.11
N VAL A 148 -15.73 -2.80 -1.91
CA VAL A 148 -15.24 -1.73 -1.03
C VAL A 148 -15.22 -2.19 0.43
N ILE A 149 -16.26 -2.90 0.89
CA ILE A 149 -16.30 -3.49 2.24
C ILE A 149 -15.19 -4.54 2.42
N GLU A 150 -14.92 -5.38 1.42
CA GLU A 150 -13.81 -6.34 1.43
C GLU A 150 -12.46 -5.64 1.64
N LEU A 151 -12.24 -4.53 0.93
CA LEU A 151 -11.02 -3.72 1.07
C LEU A 151 -10.92 -3.05 2.46
N GLN A 152 -12.03 -2.52 2.98
CA GLN A 152 -12.11 -1.97 4.32
C GLN A 152 -11.78 -3.02 5.40
N GLN A 153 -12.29 -4.25 5.26
CA GLN A 153 -12.01 -5.35 6.19
C GLN A 153 -10.53 -5.76 6.20
N GLN A 154 -9.79 -5.53 5.10
CA GLN A 154 -8.34 -5.72 5.04
C GLN A 154 -7.56 -4.60 5.73
N GLY A 155 -8.23 -3.59 6.28
CA GLY A 155 -7.63 -2.49 7.02
C GLY A 155 -7.20 -1.31 6.15
N ALA A 156 -7.68 -1.23 4.91
CA ALA A 156 -7.35 -0.12 4.01
C ALA A 156 -7.84 1.25 4.52
N ASP A 157 -8.84 1.27 5.41
CA ASP A 157 -9.36 2.49 6.05
C ASP A 157 -8.28 3.36 6.70
N ILE A 158 -7.19 2.76 7.19
CA ILE A 158 -6.12 3.52 7.87
C ILE A 158 -5.36 4.41 6.87
N PHE A 159 -5.29 3.96 5.63
CA PHE A 159 -4.61 4.62 4.54
C PHE A 159 -5.50 5.66 3.84
N PHE A 160 -6.82 5.43 3.77
CA PHE A 160 -7.74 6.38 3.14
C PHE A 160 -8.19 7.48 4.11
N GLY A 161 -7.79 8.73 3.86
CA GLY A 161 -8.25 9.88 4.64
C GLY A 161 -7.32 11.09 4.56
N GLU A 162 -7.58 12.07 5.42
CA GLU A 162 -6.81 13.32 5.49
C GLU A 162 -5.80 13.33 6.65
N ARG A 163 -4.72 14.09 6.58
CA ARG A 163 -4.26 14.84 5.40
C ARG A 163 -3.55 13.90 4.40
N SER A 164 -3.84 14.04 3.11
CA SER A 164 -3.16 13.27 2.07
C SER A 164 -1.69 13.65 1.98
N PHE A 165 -0.86 12.67 1.63
CA PHE A 165 0.58 12.81 1.59
C PHE A 165 1.04 13.45 0.27
N GLU A 166 1.79 14.54 0.37
CA GLU A 166 2.34 15.25 -0.80
C GLU A 166 3.67 14.59 -1.22
N VAL A 167 3.71 13.95 -2.39
CA VAL A 167 4.90 13.21 -2.84
C VAL A 167 6.15 14.07 -3.03
N ALA A 168 6.00 15.39 -3.16
CA ALA A 168 7.11 16.33 -3.15
C ALA A 168 7.93 16.29 -1.85
N ASP A 169 7.31 15.91 -0.72
CA ASP A 169 8.01 15.77 0.57
C ASP A 169 9.00 14.60 0.60
N LEU A 170 8.92 13.66 -0.34
CA LEU A 170 9.92 12.60 -0.54
C LEU A 170 11.21 13.14 -1.17
N MET A 171 11.14 14.26 -1.90
CA MET A 171 12.24 14.80 -2.69
C MET A 171 13.09 15.81 -1.91
N ARG A 172 12.97 15.84 -0.57
CA ARG A 172 13.67 16.81 0.27
C ARG A 172 15.17 16.54 0.34
N ILE A 173 15.92 17.63 0.47
CA ILE A 173 17.35 17.63 0.78
C ILE A 173 17.51 18.01 2.25
N SER A 174 18.41 17.32 2.93
CA SER A 174 18.78 17.57 4.32
C SER A 174 19.58 18.88 4.47
N ASP A 175 19.60 19.44 5.67
CA ASP A 175 20.36 20.65 5.99
C ASP A 175 21.88 20.50 5.75
N ASP A 176 22.39 19.26 5.72
CA ASP A 176 23.79 18.93 5.38
C ASP A 176 24.06 18.75 3.87
N GLY A 177 23.06 18.99 3.02
CA GLY A 177 23.15 18.89 1.56
C GLY A 177 22.96 17.49 0.98
N ARG A 178 22.79 16.47 1.81
CA ARG A 178 22.52 15.09 1.35
C ARG A 178 21.04 14.88 1.05
N GLY A 179 20.73 13.94 0.15
CA GLY A 179 19.35 13.55 -0.14
C GLY A 179 18.71 12.84 1.05
N MET A 180 17.46 13.19 1.39
CA MET A 180 16.73 12.50 2.46
C MET A 180 16.49 11.02 2.09
N ILE A 181 16.71 10.13 3.05
CA ILE A 181 16.36 8.71 2.92
C ILE A 181 15.04 8.47 3.65
N ASN A 182 13.97 8.35 2.88
CA ASN A 182 12.65 8.04 3.38
C ASN A 182 12.51 6.52 3.51
N ILE A 183 12.24 6.03 4.71
CA ILE A 183 12.11 4.60 5.00
C ILE A 183 10.65 4.31 5.26
N LEU A 184 9.98 3.74 4.26
CA LEU A 184 8.61 3.29 4.39
C LEU A 184 8.59 1.92 5.05
N ARG A 185 8.17 1.89 6.30
CA ARG A 185 8.05 0.68 7.10
C ARG A 185 6.73 0.01 6.77
N VAL A 186 6.81 -1.19 6.18
CA VAL A 186 5.64 -1.99 5.80
C VAL A 186 5.70 -3.40 6.37
N THR A 187 6.48 -3.59 7.43
CA THR A 187 6.66 -4.87 8.13
C THR A 187 5.35 -5.51 8.56
N ASP A 188 4.33 -4.70 8.85
CA ASP A 188 3.00 -5.12 9.27
C ASP A 188 2.00 -5.28 8.12
N LEU A 189 2.46 -5.18 6.87
CA LEU A 189 1.68 -5.41 5.66
C LEU A 189 2.12 -6.64 4.85
N GLN A 190 3.10 -7.40 5.34
CA GLN A 190 3.57 -8.63 4.68
C GLN A 190 2.42 -9.64 4.47
N ASP A 191 1.47 -9.71 5.39
CA ASP A 191 0.28 -10.56 5.31
C ASP A 191 -0.88 -9.92 4.53
N ARG A 192 -0.69 -8.72 3.96
CA ARG A 192 -1.71 -7.93 3.24
C ARG A 192 -1.19 -7.42 1.89
N PRO A 193 -0.76 -8.30 0.97
CA PRO A 193 -0.14 -7.92 -0.30
C PRO A 193 -1.03 -7.03 -1.18
N LYS A 194 -2.35 -7.23 -1.16
CA LYS A 194 -3.31 -6.38 -1.91
C LYS A 194 -3.33 -4.94 -1.43
N LEU A 195 -3.18 -4.70 -0.12
CA LEU A 195 -3.11 -3.34 0.43
C LEU A 195 -1.79 -2.68 0.04
N PHE A 196 -0.68 -3.44 0.08
CA PHE A 196 0.63 -2.96 -0.35
C PHE A 196 0.65 -2.60 -1.85
N SER A 197 0.16 -3.47 -2.73
CA SER A 197 0.10 -3.20 -4.18
C SER A 197 -0.80 -1.99 -4.52
N THR A 198 -1.91 -1.84 -3.78
CA THR A 198 -2.82 -0.69 -3.88
C THR A 198 -2.10 0.63 -3.56
N PHE A 199 -1.43 0.68 -2.41
CA PHE A 199 -0.62 1.84 -2.02
C PHE A 199 0.47 2.12 -3.04
N MET A 200 1.21 1.08 -3.43
CA MET A 200 2.31 1.19 -4.37
C MET A 200 1.89 1.81 -5.70
N LEU A 201 0.75 1.36 -6.23
CA LEU A 201 0.25 1.94 -7.45
C LEU A 201 -0.19 3.38 -7.26
N GLN A 202 -0.86 3.72 -6.16
CA GLN A 202 -1.23 5.11 -5.89
C GLN A 202 0.00 6.01 -5.78
N LEU A 203 1.03 5.59 -5.05
CA LEU A 203 2.25 6.37 -4.91
C LEU A 203 2.91 6.61 -6.28
N LEU A 204 3.01 5.56 -7.10
CA LEU A 204 3.58 5.67 -8.45
C LEU A 204 2.72 6.55 -9.38
N ALA A 205 1.40 6.44 -9.29
CA ALA A 205 0.47 7.27 -10.07
C ALA A 205 0.57 8.74 -9.66
N GLU A 206 0.62 9.03 -8.36
CA GLU A 206 0.73 10.38 -7.83
C GLU A 206 2.08 11.01 -8.19
N LEU A 207 3.18 10.25 -8.07
CA LEU A 207 4.49 10.68 -8.55
C LEU A 207 4.47 11.01 -10.04
N TYR A 208 3.83 10.18 -10.87
CA TYR A 208 3.72 10.43 -12.30
C TYR A 208 2.88 11.68 -12.63
N ALA A 209 1.76 11.86 -11.94
CA ALA A 209 0.81 12.95 -12.17
C ALA A 209 1.33 14.31 -11.70
N SER A 210 1.94 14.36 -10.51
CA SER A 210 2.41 15.60 -9.89
C SER A 210 3.80 16.02 -10.36
N SER A 211 4.64 15.09 -10.85
CA SER A 211 6.00 15.43 -11.28
C SER A 211 6.00 16.06 -12.68
N PRO A 212 6.75 17.17 -12.89
CA PRO A 212 6.95 17.74 -14.23
C PRO A 212 7.75 16.79 -15.13
N GLU A 213 7.59 16.92 -16.44
CA GLU A 213 8.48 16.26 -17.40
C GLU A 213 9.81 17.02 -17.47
N GLU A 214 10.92 16.32 -17.29
CA GLU A 214 12.24 16.93 -17.08
C GLU A 214 13.30 16.47 -18.09
N GLY A 215 12.93 15.58 -19.01
CA GLY A 215 13.87 15.07 -20.01
C GLY A 215 14.97 14.20 -19.39
N ASP A 216 16.22 14.42 -19.78
CA ASP A 216 17.38 13.62 -19.38
C ASP A 216 18.24 14.42 -18.39
N LEU A 217 17.91 14.31 -17.10
CA LEU A 217 18.66 14.96 -16.02
C LEU A 217 19.91 14.15 -15.65
N ASP A 218 21.02 14.84 -15.34
CA ASP A 218 22.25 14.20 -14.86
C ASP A 218 22.07 13.41 -13.56
N LYS A 219 21.10 13.82 -12.73
CA LYS A 219 20.74 13.16 -11.48
C LYS A 219 19.22 13.03 -11.38
N PRO A 220 18.69 11.88 -10.93
CA PRO A 220 17.27 11.74 -10.66
C PRO A 220 16.84 12.61 -9.46
N LYS A 221 15.59 13.06 -9.47
CA LYS A 221 14.95 13.79 -8.36
C LYS A 221 14.59 12.88 -7.19
N LEU A 222 14.34 11.60 -7.47
CA LEU A 222 14.00 10.59 -6.49
C LEU A 222 14.42 9.21 -7.01
N VAL A 223 14.94 8.38 -6.12
CA VAL A 223 15.13 6.95 -6.40
C VAL A 223 14.32 6.11 -5.41
N MET A 224 13.50 5.20 -5.93
CA MET A 224 12.69 4.28 -5.14
C MET A 224 13.28 2.88 -5.17
N PHE A 225 13.48 2.27 -4.00
CA PHE A 225 13.81 0.86 -3.87
C PHE A 225 12.59 0.11 -3.34
N ILE A 226 12.16 -0.86 -4.12
CA ILE A 226 11.12 -1.81 -3.77
C ILE A 226 11.84 -3.07 -3.31
N ASP A 227 12.00 -3.25 -1.99
CA ASP A 227 12.40 -4.56 -1.45
C ASP A 227 11.28 -5.58 -1.67
N GLU A 228 11.65 -6.85 -1.79
CA GLU A 228 10.73 -7.96 -2.09
C GLU A 228 9.69 -7.62 -3.18
N ALA A 229 10.20 -7.21 -4.34
CA ALA A 229 9.41 -6.76 -5.50
C ALA A 229 8.28 -7.72 -5.91
N HIS A 230 8.43 -9.02 -5.63
CA HIS A 230 7.40 -10.03 -5.90
C HIS A 230 6.05 -9.72 -5.25
N LEU A 231 6.03 -9.03 -4.11
CA LEU A 231 4.80 -8.66 -3.39
C LEU A 231 3.93 -7.66 -4.16
N ILE A 232 4.53 -6.88 -5.06
CA ILE A 232 3.76 -6.00 -5.95
C ILE A 232 3.02 -6.80 -7.02
N PHE A 233 3.64 -7.88 -7.52
CA PHE A 233 3.19 -8.54 -8.74
C PHE A 233 2.33 -9.80 -8.51
N GLN A 234 2.54 -10.55 -7.41
CA GLN A 234 1.90 -11.86 -7.21
C GLN A 234 0.37 -11.79 -7.07
N GLU A 235 -0.16 -10.76 -6.42
CA GLU A 235 -1.60 -10.59 -6.14
C GLU A 235 -2.24 -9.46 -6.96
N ALA A 236 -1.53 -8.97 -7.97
CA ALA A 236 -2.03 -7.93 -8.84
C ALA A 236 -2.93 -8.51 -9.94
N SER A 237 -4.09 -7.88 -10.17
CA SER A 237 -4.92 -8.19 -11.33
C SER A 237 -4.17 -7.88 -12.63
N SER A 238 -4.58 -8.48 -13.75
CA SER A 238 -4.01 -8.18 -15.08
C SER A 238 -3.97 -6.68 -15.37
N ASP A 239 -5.07 -5.99 -15.05
CA ASP A 239 -5.25 -4.56 -15.35
C ASP A 239 -4.37 -3.68 -14.45
N LEU A 240 -4.09 -4.18 -13.24
CA LEU A 240 -3.18 -3.56 -12.29
C LEU A 240 -1.72 -3.72 -12.74
N LEU A 241 -1.34 -4.92 -13.18
CA LEU A 241 -0.02 -5.20 -13.73
C LEU A 241 0.28 -4.33 -14.95
N GLU A 242 -0.65 -4.22 -15.90
CA GLU A 242 -0.49 -3.37 -17.09
C GLU A 242 -0.32 -1.90 -16.72
N GLN A 243 -1.02 -1.43 -15.68
CA GLN A 243 -0.85 -0.06 -15.19
C GLN A 243 0.53 0.16 -14.58
N ILE A 244 0.99 -0.77 -13.75
CA ILE A 244 2.31 -0.73 -13.13
C ILE A 244 3.39 -0.69 -14.22
N GLU A 245 3.29 -1.57 -15.22
CA GLU A 245 4.20 -1.58 -16.38
C GLU A 245 4.23 -0.24 -17.12
N THR A 246 3.06 0.35 -17.36
CA THR A 246 2.94 1.63 -18.05
C THR A 246 3.62 2.74 -17.26
N ILE A 247 3.37 2.82 -15.95
CA ILE A 247 3.99 3.84 -15.11
C ILE A 247 5.50 3.64 -15.04
N ILE A 248 6.00 2.41 -14.86
CA ILE A 248 7.45 2.14 -14.83
C ILE A 248 8.14 2.61 -16.10
N LYS A 249 7.52 2.45 -17.28
CA LYS A 249 8.07 2.93 -18.56
C LYS A 249 8.15 4.45 -18.62
N LEU A 250 7.14 5.14 -18.08
CA LEU A 250 6.99 6.59 -18.23
C LEU A 250 7.66 7.38 -17.10
N ILE A 251 7.76 6.84 -15.89
CA ILE A 251 8.24 7.57 -14.71
C ILE A 251 9.69 8.06 -14.85
N ARG A 252 10.48 7.42 -15.72
CA ARG A 252 11.85 7.86 -16.03
C ARG A 252 11.86 9.30 -16.57
N SER A 253 10.93 9.70 -17.43
CA SER A 253 10.87 11.06 -17.99
C SER A 253 10.54 12.14 -16.94
N LYS A 254 10.07 11.70 -15.76
CA LYS A 254 9.84 12.54 -14.58
C LYS A 254 11.07 12.68 -13.69
N GLY A 255 12.20 12.08 -14.07
CA GLY A 255 13.43 12.08 -13.29
C GLY A 255 13.38 11.15 -12.08
N ILE A 256 12.56 10.10 -12.11
CA ILE A 256 12.42 9.14 -11.01
C ILE A 256 13.03 7.80 -11.41
N GLY A 257 13.94 7.29 -10.58
CA GLY A 257 14.54 5.96 -10.73
C GLY A 257 13.82 4.92 -9.88
N ILE A 258 13.65 3.70 -10.41
CA ILE A 258 13.07 2.58 -9.66
C ILE A 258 14.03 1.40 -9.67
N PHE A 259 14.27 0.82 -8.49
CA PHE A 259 15.02 -0.40 -8.28
C PHE A 259 14.10 -1.48 -7.73
N PHE A 260 14.02 -2.61 -8.43
CA PHE A 260 13.36 -3.82 -7.93
C PHE A 260 14.39 -4.73 -7.28
N CYS A 261 14.20 -5.02 -6.00
CA CYS A 261 15.02 -5.96 -5.26
C CYS A 261 14.21 -7.24 -5.03
N THR A 262 14.72 -8.37 -5.52
CA THR A 262 14.07 -9.69 -5.40
C THR A 262 15.12 -10.77 -5.24
N GLN A 263 14.76 -11.86 -4.57
CA GLN A 263 15.59 -13.06 -4.46
C GLN A 263 15.60 -13.86 -5.76
N ASN A 264 14.48 -13.85 -6.49
CA ASN A 264 14.32 -14.52 -7.78
C ASN A 264 13.97 -13.49 -8.86
N PRO A 265 14.84 -13.28 -9.86
CA PRO A 265 14.56 -12.36 -10.96
C PRO A 265 13.26 -12.67 -11.70
N MET A 266 12.85 -13.95 -11.75
CA MET A 266 11.64 -14.40 -12.45
C MET A 266 10.33 -13.96 -11.77
N ASP A 267 10.39 -13.42 -10.54
CA ASP A 267 9.22 -12.88 -9.85
C ASP A 267 8.83 -11.49 -10.37
N VAL A 268 9.69 -10.87 -11.19
CA VAL A 268 9.41 -9.60 -11.87
C VAL A 268 8.95 -9.91 -13.31
N PRO A 269 7.82 -9.33 -13.79
CA PRO A 269 7.34 -9.57 -15.15
C PRO A 269 8.40 -9.23 -16.21
N ALA A 270 8.48 -10.04 -17.27
CA ALA A 270 9.47 -9.87 -18.35
C ALA A 270 9.38 -8.49 -19.03
N SER A 271 8.16 -7.97 -19.17
CA SER A 271 7.84 -6.62 -19.65
C SER A 271 8.48 -5.51 -18.81
N VAL A 272 8.55 -5.70 -17.48
CA VAL A 272 9.22 -4.79 -16.53
C VAL A 272 10.73 -5.02 -16.54
N LEU A 273 11.18 -6.28 -16.46
CA LEU A 273 12.62 -6.64 -16.51
C LEU A 273 13.32 -6.06 -17.75
N GLY A 274 12.64 -6.06 -18.90
CA GLY A 274 13.15 -5.50 -20.14
C GLY A 274 13.35 -3.98 -20.12
N GLN A 275 12.80 -3.26 -19.14
CA GLN A 275 12.99 -1.81 -18.97
C GLN A 275 14.13 -1.49 -18.00
N LEU A 276 14.67 -2.47 -17.27
CA LEU A 276 15.66 -2.23 -16.21
C LEU A 276 17.06 -2.09 -16.81
N GLY A 277 17.60 -0.87 -16.74
CA GLY A 277 18.90 -0.54 -17.31
C GLY A 277 20.11 -0.93 -16.46
N LEU A 278 19.94 -1.15 -15.16
CA LEU A 278 21.00 -1.57 -14.23
C LEU A 278 20.64 -2.91 -13.62
N LYS A 279 21.57 -3.86 -13.68
CA LYS A 279 21.44 -5.18 -13.05
C LYS A 279 22.60 -5.40 -12.10
N VAL A 280 22.27 -5.75 -10.86
CA VAL A 280 23.22 -6.13 -9.80
C VAL A 280 22.82 -7.51 -9.29
N GLN A 281 23.60 -8.52 -9.64
CA GLN A 281 23.31 -9.91 -9.31
C GLN A 281 24.25 -10.41 -8.23
N HIS A 282 23.67 -10.72 -7.09
CA HIS A 282 24.36 -11.48 -6.06
C HIS A 282 24.28 -12.98 -6.35
N ALA A 283 24.97 -13.75 -5.52
CA ALA A 283 25.06 -15.18 -5.66
C ALA A 283 23.68 -15.86 -5.64
N LEU A 284 23.42 -16.76 -6.61
CA LEU A 284 22.29 -17.67 -6.56
C LEU A 284 22.79 -19.06 -6.14
N ARG A 285 21.94 -19.80 -5.42
CA ARG A 285 22.25 -21.16 -4.96
C ARG A 285 21.26 -22.12 -5.58
N ALA A 286 21.78 -23.21 -6.15
CA ALA A 286 20.94 -24.27 -6.71
C ALA A 286 20.91 -25.48 -5.78
N PHE A 287 19.72 -25.80 -5.27
CA PHE A 287 19.44 -27.01 -4.50
C PHE A 287 18.49 -27.94 -5.26
N THR A 288 17.67 -27.38 -6.15
CA THR A 288 16.68 -28.11 -6.95
C THR A 288 16.95 -28.00 -8.45
N ALA A 289 16.26 -28.82 -9.25
CA ALA A 289 16.28 -28.68 -10.71
C ALA A 289 15.65 -27.36 -11.19
N ALA A 290 14.65 -26.86 -10.45
CA ALA A 290 14.03 -25.57 -10.74
C ALA A 290 15.04 -24.43 -10.54
N ASP A 291 15.84 -24.46 -9.47
CA ASP A 291 16.85 -23.44 -9.21
C ASP A 291 17.91 -23.40 -10.32
N ARG A 292 18.35 -24.57 -10.82
CA ARG A 292 19.28 -24.63 -11.96
C ARG A 292 18.70 -23.97 -13.20
N LYS A 293 17.40 -24.17 -13.47
CA LYS A 293 16.71 -23.52 -14.58
C LYS A 293 16.66 -22.00 -14.39
N VAL A 294 16.36 -21.53 -13.18
CA VAL A 294 16.35 -20.09 -12.85
C VAL A 294 17.74 -19.48 -13.03
N ILE A 295 18.81 -20.16 -12.59
CA ILE A 295 20.19 -19.68 -12.73
C ILE A 295 20.58 -19.57 -14.20
N LYS A 296 20.27 -20.60 -15.00
CA LYS A 296 20.51 -20.58 -16.44
C LYS A 296 19.78 -19.41 -17.12
N GLN A 297 18.49 -19.25 -16.87
CA GLN A 297 17.69 -18.16 -17.43
C GLN A 297 18.20 -16.78 -16.95
N THR A 298 18.65 -16.70 -15.71
CA THR A 298 19.25 -15.47 -15.16
C THR A 298 20.56 -15.14 -15.86
N ALA A 299 21.42 -16.13 -16.13
CA ALA A 299 22.67 -15.95 -16.86
C ALA A 299 22.44 -15.45 -18.30
N GLU A 300 21.41 -15.97 -18.98
CA GLU A 300 20.99 -15.57 -20.33
C GLU A 300 20.51 -14.11 -20.41
N ASN A 301 20.20 -13.47 -19.27
CA ASN A 301 19.78 -12.07 -19.21
C ASN A 301 20.95 -11.06 -19.20
N TYR A 302 22.21 -11.54 -19.20
CA TYR A 302 23.42 -10.69 -19.20
C TYR A 302 24.09 -10.65 -20.57
N PRO A 303 24.84 -9.57 -20.89
CA PRO A 303 25.66 -9.52 -22.09
C PRO A 303 26.63 -10.71 -22.16
N GLU A 304 26.84 -11.24 -23.36
CA GLU A 304 27.85 -12.26 -23.61
C GLU A 304 29.25 -11.74 -23.24
N THR A 305 30.10 -12.64 -22.76
CA THR A 305 31.44 -12.31 -22.25
C THR A 305 32.40 -13.46 -22.52
N GLU A 306 33.64 -13.13 -22.91
CA GLU A 306 34.72 -14.10 -23.11
C GLU A 306 35.47 -14.41 -21.80
N TYR A 307 35.25 -13.62 -20.75
CA TYR A 307 35.99 -13.70 -19.49
C TYR A 307 35.40 -14.72 -18.52
N TYR A 308 34.09 -14.97 -18.59
CA TYR A 308 33.35 -15.73 -17.59
C TYR A 308 32.40 -16.72 -18.24
N LYS A 309 32.18 -17.85 -17.57
CA LYS A 309 30.96 -18.62 -17.75
C LYS A 309 29.93 -18.09 -16.77
N THR A 310 29.05 -17.20 -17.23
CA THR A 310 28.11 -16.48 -16.36
C THR A 310 27.26 -17.41 -15.49
N GLU A 311 26.77 -18.52 -16.03
CA GLU A 311 26.00 -19.52 -15.28
C GLU A 311 26.80 -20.12 -14.11
N ASP A 312 28.05 -20.52 -14.36
CA ASP A 312 28.94 -21.07 -13.33
C ASP A 312 29.29 -19.99 -12.30
N LEU A 313 29.66 -18.80 -12.76
CA LEU A 313 30.12 -17.71 -11.90
C LEU A 313 29.04 -17.25 -10.92
N ILE A 314 27.77 -17.13 -11.36
CA ILE A 314 26.64 -16.78 -10.48
C ILE A 314 26.56 -17.68 -9.25
N THR A 315 26.89 -18.98 -9.40
CA THR A 315 26.88 -19.94 -8.29
C THR A 315 28.11 -19.83 -7.38
N GLN A 316 29.22 -19.32 -7.91
CA GLN A 316 30.51 -19.26 -7.23
C GLN A 316 30.73 -17.95 -6.46
N LEU A 317 29.94 -16.90 -6.75
CA LEU A 317 30.04 -15.61 -6.07
C LEU A 317 30.02 -15.76 -4.54
N GLY A 318 31.00 -15.12 -3.90
CA GLY A 318 31.12 -15.01 -2.46
C GLY A 318 30.25 -13.90 -1.85
N ILE A 319 30.25 -13.83 -0.52
CA ILE A 319 29.58 -12.73 0.21
C ILE A 319 30.29 -11.42 -0.09
N GLY A 320 29.53 -10.42 -0.56
CA GLY A 320 30.04 -9.12 -0.95
C GLY A 320 30.51 -9.05 -2.40
N GLU A 321 30.37 -10.13 -3.18
CA GLU A 321 30.58 -10.10 -4.62
C GLU A 321 29.26 -9.97 -5.38
N ALA A 322 29.34 -9.39 -6.58
CA ALA A 322 28.21 -9.29 -7.49
C ALA A 322 28.67 -9.26 -8.95
N LEU A 323 27.76 -9.62 -9.85
CA LEU A 323 27.85 -9.27 -11.26
C LEU A 323 27.09 -7.97 -11.50
N VAL A 324 27.70 -7.03 -12.21
CA VAL A 324 27.13 -5.73 -12.49
C VAL A 324 27.20 -5.44 -13.99
N THR A 325 26.09 -4.97 -14.55
CA THR A 325 26.00 -4.37 -15.88
C THR A 325 25.00 -3.23 -15.83
N MET A 326 25.26 -2.18 -16.60
CA MET A 326 24.39 -1.02 -16.71
C MET A 326 24.27 -0.56 -18.16
N LEU A 327 23.33 0.31 -18.47
CA LEU A 327 23.34 1.01 -19.76
C LEU A 327 24.34 2.15 -19.71
N ASN A 328 25.12 2.31 -20.79
CA ASN A 328 25.93 3.50 -21.00
C ASN A 328 25.08 4.68 -21.49
N GLU A 329 25.70 5.84 -21.70
CA GLU A 329 25.06 7.08 -22.18
C GLU A 329 24.31 6.92 -23.51
N LYS A 330 24.63 5.89 -24.30
CA LYS A 330 23.96 5.58 -25.58
C LYS A 330 22.85 4.54 -25.43
N GLY A 331 22.52 4.13 -24.21
CA GLY A 331 21.53 3.08 -23.94
C GLY A 331 22.03 1.67 -24.28
N ILE A 332 23.33 1.46 -24.44
CA ILE A 332 23.93 0.16 -24.76
C ILE A 332 24.39 -0.51 -23.46
N PRO A 333 24.06 -1.79 -23.20
CA PRO A 333 24.57 -2.52 -22.05
C PRO A 333 26.10 -2.54 -22.01
N THR A 334 26.67 -2.21 -20.85
CA THR A 334 28.11 -2.33 -20.59
C THR A 334 28.50 -3.80 -20.45
N PRO A 335 29.77 -4.15 -20.72
CA PRO A 335 30.28 -5.48 -20.44
C PRO A 335 29.99 -5.92 -18.99
N LEU A 336 29.77 -7.21 -18.80
CA LEU A 336 29.51 -7.79 -17.49
C LEU A 336 30.76 -7.70 -16.62
N ALA A 337 30.65 -7.09 -15.44
CA ALA A 337 31.75 -6.97 -14.48
C ALA A 337 31.49 -7.83 -13.23
N HIS A 338 32.45 -8.66 -12.85
CA HIS A 338 32.49 -9.28 -11.52
C HIS A 338 33.20 -8.33 -10.56
N VAL A 339 32.49 -7.87 -9.52
CA VAL A 339 32.97 -6.83 -8.61
C VAL A 339 32.91 -7.29 -7.16
N MET A 340 33.85 -6.79 -6.36
CA MET A 340 33.77 -6.81 -4.89
C MET A 340 33.15 -5.51 -4.41
N LEU A 341 32.09 -5.60 -3.62
CA LEU A 341 31.33 -4.48 -3.12
C LEU A 341 31.88 -3.97 -1.79
N CYS A 342 31.81 -2.66 -1.58
CA CYS A 342 31.99 -2.06 -0.26
C CYS A 342 30.77 -2.34 0.63
N SER A 343 30.95 -2.23 1.95
CA SER A 343 29.83 -2.35 2.90
C SER A 343 29.12 -1.01 3.08
N PRO A 344 27.88 -1.01 3.60
CA PRO A 344 27.26 0.19 4.15
C PRO A 344 28.15 0.87 5.20
N ARG A 345 28.16 2.21 5.18
CA ARG A 345 28.79 3.07 6.18
C ARG A 345 27.89 3.28 7.40
N SER A 346 26.59 3.08 7.21
CA SER A 346 25.59 3.08 8.28
C SER A 346 25.45 1.71 8.94
N ARG A 347 24.62 1.64 9.98
CA ARG A 347 24.37 0.41 10.74
C ARG A 347 23.61 -0.61 9.89
N MET A 348 24.10 -1.84 9.83
CA MET A 348 23.45 -2.99 9.17
C MET A 348 22.50 -3.76 10.12
N ASP A 349 21.97 -3.07 11.12
CA ASP A 349 21.09 -3.59 12.16
C ASP A 349 20.04 -2.51 12.46
N VAL A 350 18.94 -2.89 13.09
CA VAL A 350 17.79 -2.00 13.29
C VAL A 350 18.06 -0.90 14.31
N LEU A 351 17.28 0.18 14.20
CA LEU A 351 17.25 1.20 15.24
C LEU A 351 16.58 0.67 16.51
N THR A 352 17.05 1.15 17.65
CA THR A 352 16.36 1.00 18.93
C THR A 352 15.10 1.87 18.97
N GLU A 353 14.14 1.54 19.84
CA GLU A 353 12.92 2.35 20.03
C GLU A 353 13.24 3.81 20.38
N GLY A 354 14.28 4.05 21.20
CA GLY A 354 14.72 5.40 21.55
C GLY A 354 15.27 6.18 20.36
N GLU A 355 16.01 5.53 19.46
CA GLU A 355 16.51 6.15 18.23
C GLU A 355 15.36 6.47 17.26
N ILE A 356 14.39 5.57 17.12
CA ILE A 356 13.17 5.79 16.33
C ILE A 356 12.42 7.02 16.84
N LEU A 357 12.13 7.08 18.16
CA LEU A 357 11.43 8.21 18.77
C LEU A 357 12.18 9.53 18.57
N ASN A 358 13.51 9.51 18.65
CA ASN A 358 14.32 10.70 18.41
C ASN A 358 14.18 11.22 16.96
N ILE A 359 14.18 10.34 15.96
CA ILE A 359 13.96 10.72 14.56
C ILE A 359 12.56 11.32 14.38
N LEU A 360 11.52 10.67 14.94
CA LEU A 360 10.15 11.14 14.84
C LEU A 360 9.95 12.51 15.49
N ASN A 361 10.57 12.76 16.64
CA ASN A 361 10.49 14.04 17.35
C ASN A 361 11.16 15.20 16.58
N GLN A 362 12.15 14.89 15.73
CA GLN A 362 12.83 15.88 14.89
C GLN A 362 12.14 16.08 13.53
N SER A 363 11.18 15.22 13.19
CA SER A 363 10.50 15.25 11.90
C SER A 363 9.51 16.41 11.78
N LYS A 364 9.75 17.25 10.77
CA LYS A 364 8.78 18.26 10.33
C LYS A 364 7.52 17.63 9.71
N LEU A 365 7.65 16.43 9.13
CA LEU A 365 6.54 15.75 8.46
C LEU A 365 5.56 15.11 9.45
N VAL A 366 6.06 14.61 10.60
CA VAL A 366 5.18 14.12 11.68
C VAL A 366 4.20 15.22 12.09
N SER A 367 4.68 16.45 12.27
CA SER A 367 3.84 17.59 12.64
C SER A 367 2.81 17.95 11.55
N LYS A 368 3.10 17.68 10.27
CA LYS A 368 2.22 17.96 9.11
C LYS A 368 1.15 16.87 8.92
N TYR A 369 1.53 15.59 8.98
CA TYR A 369 0.69 14.47 8.54
C TYR A 369 0.06 13.66 9.67
N ASN A 370 0.59 13.72 10.89
CA ASN A 370 0.04 12.90 11.99
C ASN A 370 -1.16 13.54 12.69
N GLN A 371 -1.61 14.71 12.24
CA GLN A 371 -2.79 15.40 12.74
C GLN A 371 -4.08 14.64 12.40
N GLU A 372 -5.06 14.73 13.30
CA GLU A 372 -6.43 14.32 13.00
C GLU A 372 -7.15 15.53 12.40
N VAL A 373 -7.65 15.35 11.19
CA VAL A 373 -8.42 16.37 10.47
C VAL A 373 -9.88 15.92 10.47
N ASP A 374 -10.77 16.80 10.93
CA ASP A 374 -12.21 16.59 10.96
C ASP A 374 -12.85 17.49 9.89
N SER A 375 -12.86 17.00 8.65
CA SER A 375 -13.45 17.69 7.51
C SER A 375 -14.84 17.15 7.23
N GLU A 376 -15.73 18.03 6.76
CA GLU A 376 -17.05 17.65 6.27
C GLU A 376 -16.93 16.88 4.95
N SER A 377 -17.33 15.60 4.94
CA SER A 377 -17.21 14.70 3.79
C SER A 377 -18.59 14.38 3.19
N ALA A 378 -18.60 13.63 2.08
CA ALA A 378 -19.83 13.08 1.51
C ALA A 378 -20.66 12.28 2.54
N TYR A 379 -20.01 11.68 3.55
CA TYR A 379 -20.72 10.95 4.60
C TYR A 379 -21.60 11.89 5.44
N GLU A 380 -21.02 12.97 5.95
CA GLU A 380 -21.71 13.96 6.78
C GLU A 380 -22.83 14.64 5.98
N ILE A 381 -22.51 15.16 4.78
CA ILE A 381 -23.44 15.90 3.93
C ILE A 381 -24.66 15.04 3.56
N LEU A 382 -24.44 13.80 3.09
CA LEU A 382 -25.55 12.93 2.72
C LEU A 382 -26.34 12.45 3.94
N THR A 383 -25.70 12.28 5.10
CA THR A 383 -26.40 11.92 6.33
C THR A 383 -27.31 13.04 6.79
N GLU A 384 -26.88 14.29 6.69
CA GLU A 384 -27.72 15.45 6.98
C GLU A 384 -28.87 15.57 5.98
N LYS A 385 -28.60 15.49 4.66
CA LYS A 385 -29.63 15.49 3.60
C LYS A 385 -30.73 14.45 3.84
N LEU A 386 -30.36 13.24 4.27
CA LEU A 386 -31.31 12.17 4.60
C LEU A 386 -32.12 12.45 5.88
N LYS A 387 -31.52 13.08 6.89
CA LYS A 387 -32.25 13.50 8.10
C LYS A 387 -33.27 14.58 7.78
N GLU A 388 -32.87 15.61 7.04
CA GLU A 388 -33.78 16.68 6.62
C GLU A 388 -34.94 16.15 5.79
N ALA A 389 -34.68 15.21 4.87
CA ALA A 389 -35.73 14.57 4.09
C ALA A 389 -36.70 13.75 4.94
N ALA A 390 -36.21 13.09 6.00
CA ALA A 390 -37.05 12.34 6.93
C ALA A 390 -37.88 13.25 7.85
N GLU A 391 -37.34 14.40 8.25
CA GLU A 391 -38.03 15.40 9.08
C GLU A 391 -39.07 16.20 8.29
N ASN A 392 -38.79 16.48 7.01
CA ASN A 392 -39.70 17.18 6.10
C ASN A 392 -40.66 16.26 5.34
N ALA A 393 -40.54 14.94 5.50
CA ALA A 393 -41.52 14.01 4.97
C ALA A 393 -42.89 14.35 5.60
N PRO A 394 -43.94 14.61 4.80
CA PRO A 394 -45.24 14.91 5.36
C PRO A 394 -45.65 13.74 6.26
N VAL A 395 -45.90 14.03 7.55
CA VAL A 395 -46.59 13.11 8.44
C VAL A 395 -47.86 12.74 7.69
N GLU A 396 -47.90 11.54 7.10
CA GLU A 396 -49.14 11.03 6.54
C GLU A 396 -50.14 11.07 7.67
N THR A 397 -51.02 12.06 7.63
CA THR A 397 -52.24 12.12 8.40
C THR A 397 -52.89 10.76 8.20
N ARG A 398 -52.78 9.90 9.22
CA ARG A 398 -53.58 8.69 9.37
C ARG A 398 -55.00 9.07 8.99
N LYS A 399 -55.43 8.71 7.79
CA LYS A 399 -56.80 8.87 7.33
C LYS A 399 -57.67 8.06 8.29
N LYS A 400 -58.32 8.77 9.21
CA LYS A 400 -59.48 8.29 9.94
C LYS A 400 -60.61 8.06 8.94
N THR A 401 -60.95 6.79 8.70
CA THR A 401 -62.31 6.21 8.47
C THR A 401 -62.11 4.79 7.88
N LYS A 402 -62.63 3.68 8.41
CA LYS A 402 -63.91 3.38 9.07
C LYS A 402 -63.76 2.29 10.17
N GLU A 403 -64.60 2.35 11.20
CA GLU A 403 -65.03 1.24 12.10
C GLU A 403 -65.59 0.08 11.23
N GLU A 404 -65.36 -1.24 11.43
CA GLU A 404 -65.43 -2.20 12.56
C GLU A 404 -64.95 -3.60 12.03
N PRO A 405 -64.86 -4.75 12.77
CA PRO A 405 -64.93 -5.03 14.21
C PRO A 405 -63.72 -5.87 14.74
N SER A 406 -63.86 -6.39 15.96
CA SER A 406 -62.84 -6.84 16.92
C SER A 406 -61.87 -7.98 16.56
N THR A 407 -60.71 -7.92 17.24
CA THR A 407 -59.47 -8.70 17.09
C THR A 407 -59.49 -10.09 17.75
N PHE A 408 -60.63 -10.78 17.88
CA PHE A 408 -60.67 -12.08 18.60
C PHE A 408 -61.01 -13.32 17.75
N GLU A 409 -61.35 -13.19 16.47
CA GLU A 409 -61.80 -14.33 15.64
C GLU A 409 -60.86 -14.76 14.50
N LYS A 410 -59.74 -14.05 14.25
CA LYS A 410 -58.79 -14.42 13.17
C LYS A 410 -57.56 -15.21 13.63
N ILE A 411 -57.39 -15.44 14.93
CA ILE A 411 -56.23 -16.16 15.48
C ILE A 411 -56.48 -17.69 15.59
N THR A 412 -57.71 -18.17 15.40
CA THR A 412 -58.06 -19.57 15.66
C THR A 412 -57.98 -20.53 14.47
N ASN A 413 -57.79 -20.07 13.22
CA ASN A 413 -57.92 -20.96 12.05
C ASN A 413 -56.72 -21.05 11.09
N ASN A 414 -55.50 -20.72 11.52
CA ASN A 414 -54.33 -21.00 10.70
C ASN A 414 -53.39 -22.04 11.33
N THR A 415 -53.55 -23.27 10.88
CA THR A 415 -52.83 -24.50 11.30
C THR A 415 -51.31 -24.41 11.06
N VAL A 416 -50.83 -23.39 10.36
CA VAL A 416 -49.41 -23.13 10.07
C VAL A 416 -48.69 -22.43 11.24
N VAL A 417 -49.40 -21.69 12.10
CA VAL A 417 -48.79 -20.96 13.23
C VAL A 417 -48.48 -21.89 14.42
N LYS A 418 -49.17 -23.03 14.53
CA LYS A 418 -49.00 -23.98 15.65
C LYS A 418 -47.74 -24.86 15.54
N SER A 419 -47.10 -24.96 14.38
CA SER A 419 -45.89 -25.77 14.17
C SER A 419 -44.58 -24.98 14.27
N MET A 420 -44.59 -23.66 14.12
CA MET A 420 -43.39 -22.82 14.25
C MET A 420 -43.07 -22.41 15.71
N ALA A 421 -44.02 -22.52 16.63
CA ALA A 421 -43.85 -22.11 18.04
C ALA A 421 -43.08 -23.12 18.92
N ARG A 422 -42.43 -24.16 18.36
CA ARG A 422 -41.67 -25.16 19.14
C ARG A 422 -40.16 -25.21 18.88
N THR A 423 -39.59 -24.34 18.04
CA THR A 423 -38.18 -24.50 17.63
C THR A 423 -37.32 -23.23 17.71
N ALA A 424 -37.83 -22.11 18.22
CA ALA A 424 -37.08 -20.84 18.30
C ALA A 424 -36.98 -20.29 19.73
N GLY A 425 -36.57 -21.11 20.69
CA GLY A 425 -36.31 -20.66 22.06
C GLY A 425 -35.05 -21.33 22.62
N ASN A 426 -33.86 -20.79 22.30
CA ASN A 426 -32.64 -20.97 23.11
C ASN A 426 -31.37 -20.18 22.71
N SER A 427 -31.42 -19.07 21.95
CA SER A 427 -30.17 -18.35 21.57
C SER A 427 -30.13 -16.84 21.81
N ILE A 428 -31.15 -16.21 22.41
CA ILE A 428 -31.19 -14.75 22.59
C ILE A 428 -31.50 -14.38 24.05
N VAL A 429 -30.66 -14.80 25.00
CA VAL A 429 -30.66 -14.23 26.38
C VAL A 429 -29.24 -14.01 26.93
N ARG A 430 -28.17 -14.37 26.19
CA ARG A 430 -26.81 -14.38 26.75
C ARG A 430 -25.90 -13.19 26.40
N SER A 431 -26.36 -12.19 25.64
CA SER A 431 -25.51 -11.04 25.25
C SER A 431 -25.85 -9.71 25.94
N LEU A 432 -26.99 -9.58 26.62
CA LEU A 432 -27.44 -8.27 27.15
C LEU A 432 -27.30 -8.08 28.67
N LEU A 433 -26.85 -9.08 29.42
CA LEU A 433 -26.64 -8.96 30.88
C LEU A 433 -25.15 -8.95 31.31
N GLY A 434 -24.21 -9.00 30.36
CA GLY A 434 -22.76 -8.88 30.63
C GLY A 434 -22.23 -7.44 30.67
N ALA A 435 -23.03 -6.45 30.25
CA ALA A 435 -22.60 -5.05 30.10
C ALA A 435 -22.89 -4.16 31.33
N LEU A 436 -23.49 -4.70 32.38
CA LEU A 436 -23.67 -4.01 33.67
C LEU A 436 -22.90 -4.78 34.74
N GLY A 437 -21.63 -4.41 34.90
CA GLY A 437 -20.72 -4.98 35.89
C GLY A 437 -21.28 -4.93 37.30
N LEU A 438 -21.90 -6.02 37.73
CA LEU A 438 -22.16 -6.36 39.13
C LEU A 438 -21.46 -7.69 39.40
N GLY A 439 -20.27 -7.60 39.99
CA GLY A 439 -19.46 -8.74 40.39
C GLY A 439 -20.10 -9.52 41.53
N GLY A 440 -20.45 -10.78 41.26
CA GLY A 440 -20.84 -11.77 42.26
C GLY A 440 -19.78 -12.84 42.40
N ARG A 441 -19.07 -12.84 43.54
CA ARG A 441 -18.10 -13.85 44.00
C ARG A 441 -18.54 -15.29 43.70
N THR A 442 -17.65 -16.10 43.14
CA THR A 442 -17.74 -17.56 43.22
C THR A 442 -16.45 -18.19 43.75
N THR A 443 -16.67 -18.98 44.79
CA THR A 443 -15.71 -19.73 45.60
C THR A 443 -15.05 -20.87 44.82
N LYS A 444 -13.71 -20.93 44.88
CA LYS A 444 -12.90 -22.09 44.48
C LYS A 444 -13.31 -23.33 45.31
N LYS A 445 -13.71 -24.41 44.65
CA LYS A 445 -13.69 -25.76 45.22
C LYS A 445 -12.84 -26.67 44.33
N LYS A 446 -11.80 -27.22 44.95
CA LYS A 446 -10.94 -28.29 44.42
C LYS A 446 -11.76 -29.59 44.27
N SER A 447 -11.50 -30.35 43.22
CA SER A 447 -11.41 -31.82 43.31
C SER A 447 -10.59 -32.38 42.15
N SER A 448 -9.59 -33.17 42.50
CA SER A 448 -8.73 -33.97 41.63
C SER A 448 -9.38 -35.31 41.25
N TRP A 449 -8.69 -36.03 40.34
CA TRP A 449 -8.76 -37.46 40.01
C TRP A 449 -9.89 -37.85 39.04
N PHE A 450 -9.66 -38.57 37.93
CA PHE A 450 -8.55 -39.43 37.46
C PHE A 450 -8.09 -39.02 36.05
#